data_AF-A0A3M1UM69-F1
#
_entry.id   AF-A0A3M1UM69-F1
#
_cell.length_a   1.000
_cell.length_b   1.000
_cell.length_c   1.000
_cell.angle_alpha   90.00
_cell.angle_beta   90.00
_cell.angle_gamma   90.00
#
_symmetry.space_group_name_H-M   'P 1'
#
loop_
_entity.id
_entity.type
_entity.pdbx_description
1 polymer ?
#
loop_
_entity_poly.entity_id
_entity_poly.type
_entity_poly.pdbx_seq_one_letter_code
_entity_poly.pdbx_strand_id
1 'polypeptide(L)'
;MLVTCLIACLGLNAPLLGQQNEKEPTRKERVKKKKKEKKPKKSNKQTAPSQAESGNKSVLTQKEEAAFWKQKAARYVKDPLNLKREIEILQEEVLTLKQANESMESQSDDQRMMEYDSLLSALEMQEKQLKLWRQKNAELARATEAKSKAAESGLKQGLIFRLKMESDAGPRAFLFGEFRTEEGAEQFRKQMLRIGLRGQMQIVPFMDGREMSPQELKGYLSSNP
;
A
#
# COMPACT_ATOMS: atom_id res chain seq x y z
N MET A 1 -3.55 19.89 41.89
CA MET A 1 -3.54 19.25 40.55
C MET A 1 -3.11 20.30 39.53
N LEU A 2 -1.80 20.42 39.38
CA LEU A 2 -1.08 21.26 38.42
C LEU A 2 -0.35 20.32 37.44
N VAL A 3 0.10 20.87 36.30
CA VAL A 3 0.87 20.29 35.17
C VAL A 3 0.01 20.30 33.87
N THR A 4 -0.10 21.44 33.18
CA THR A 4 0.75 21.94 32.04
C THR A 4 0.59 21.09 30.77
N CYS A 5 0.01 21.57 29.65
CA CYS A 5 0.47 22.62 28.72
C CYS A 5 1.82 22.28 28.05
N LEU A 6 1.80 21.95 26.73
CA LEU A 6 2.88 21.76 25.71
C LEU A 6 2.40 20.62 24.77
N ILE A 7 2.13 20.72 23.46
CA ILE A 7 2.77 21.30 22.25
C ILE A 7 1.71 21.04 21.14
N ALA A 8 1.09 21.96 20.39
CA ALA A 8 1.54 23.10 19.58
C ALA A 8 2.62 22.77 18.53
N CYS A 9 2.19 22.74 17.27
CA CYS A 9 2.98 22.97 16.05
C CYS A 9 3.72 21.79 15.41
N LEU A 10 3.34 21.53 14.15
CA LEU A 10 4.13 21.23 12.93
C LEU A 10 3.24 20.35 12.01
N GLY A 11 2.49 20.87 11.04
CA GLY A 11 2.73 22.05 10.23
C GLY A 11 3.77 21.74 9.13
N LEU A 12 3.27 21.23 8.01
CA LEU A 12 3.79 21.38 6.63
C LEU A 12 5.30 21.24 6.38
N ASN A 13 5.68 20.19 5.65
CA ASN A 13 6.54 20.34 4.48
C ASN A 13 6.54 19.08 3.60
N ALA A 14 5.92 19.19 2.43
CA ALA A 14 6.32 18.43 1.24
C ALA A 14 7.32 19.31 0.47
N PRO A 15 8.40 18.71 -0.05
CA PRO A 15 8.58 18.66 -1.51
C PRO A 15 9.07 17.27 -1.97
N LEU A 16 8.53 16.71 -3.07
CA LEU A 16 9.06 16.82 -4.44
C LEU A 16 10.47 16.25 -4.64
N LEU A 17 10.55 15.33 -5.62
CA LEU A 17 11.70 14.92 -6.43
C LEU A 17 12.75 14.00 -5.80
N GLY A 18 12.79 12.78 -6.33
CA GLY A 18 13.90 11.86 -6.18
C GLY A 18 13.75 10.67 -7.14
N GLN A 19 13.90 10.92 -8.44
CA GLN A 19 14.25 9.86 -9.39
C GLN A 19 15.52 9.16 -8.89
N GLN A 20 15.42 7.92 -8.43
CA GLN A 20 16.57 7.04 -8.29
C GLN A 20 16.42 5.91 -9.30
N ASN A 21 17.08 6.13 -10.44
CA ASN A 21 17.60 5.08 -11.30
C ASN A 21 18.60 4.24 -10.49
N GLU A 22 18.16 3.12 -9.91
CA GLU A 22 19.10 2.10 -9.48
C GLU A 22 19.44 1.21 -10.67
N LYS A 23 20.67 1.44 -11.15
CA LYS A 23 21.36 0.67 -12.16
C LYS A 23 21.60 -0.76 -11.66
N GLU A 24 21.13 -1.69 -12.46
CA GLU A 24 21.48 -3.10 -12.48
C GLU A 24 23.02 -3.31 -12.45
N PRO A 25 23.60 -4.01 -11.47
CA PRO A 25 25.02 -4.32 -11.49
C PRO A 25 25.32 -5.48 -12.45
N THR A 26 25.94 -5.12 -13.58
CA THR A 26 26.44 -6.03 -14.61
C THR A 26 27.46 -7.05 -14.10
N ARG A 27 27.24 -8.29 -14.57
CA ARG A 27 27.94 -9.57 -14.37
C ARG A 27 29.42 -9.63 -14.83
N LYS A 28 30.29 -8.67 -14.49
CA LYS A 28 31.70 -8.68 -14.95
C LYS A 28 32.77 -8.27 -13.92
N GLU A 29 32.51 -8.37 -12.63
CA GLU A 29 33.54 -8.18 -11.61
C GLU A 29 33.70 -9.42 -10.71
N ARG A 30 34.02 -10.55 -11.33
CA ARG A 30 34.36 -11.80 -10.64
C ARG A 30 35.54 -12.52 -11.27
N VAL A 31 36.57 -11.79 -11.72
CA VAL A 31 37.84 -12.42 -12.11
C VAL A 31 38.99 -11.48 -11.79
N LYS A 32 39.63 -11.69 -10.62
CA LYS A 32 41.07 -11.51 -10.33
C LYS A 32 41.30 -11.23 -8.84
N LYS A 33 41.37 -12.30 -8.05
CA LYS A 33 42.29 -12.38 -6.90
C LYS A 33 42.55 -13.85 -6.60
N LYS A 34 43.32 -14.45 -7.50
CA LYS A 34 44.05 -15.70 -7.27
C LYS A 34 45.47 -15.32 -6.87
N LYS A 35 46.00 -16.07 -5.90
CA LYS A 35 47.42 -16.46 -5.76
C LYS A 35 48.30 -15.65 -4.78
N LYS A 36 48.47 -16.22 -3.58
CA LYS A 36 49.76 -16.53 -2.88
C LYS A 36 49.40 -17.08 -1.49
N GLU A 37 49.25 -18.39 -1.30
CA GLU A 37 50.30 -19.41 -1.13
C GLU A 37 51.07 -19.30 0.20
N LYS A 38 50.77 -20.18 1.17
CA LYS A 38 51.74 -20.99 1.92
C LYS A 38 51.04 -22.06 2.81
N LYS A 39 51.28 -23.33 2.42
CA LYS A 39 51.18 -24.57 3.24
C LYS A 39 52.34 -24.63 4.26
N PRO A 40 52.50 -25.67 5.13
CA PRO A 40 51.60 -26.77 5.55
C PRO A 40 51.56 -27.01 7.08
N LYS A 41 50.62 -27.83 7.59
CA LYS A 41 50.92 -28.96 8.51
C LYS A 41 49.73 -29.91 8.67
N LYS A 42 50.09 -31.16 8.99
CA LYS A 42 49.38 -32.45 8.85
C LYS A 42 48.36 -32.76 9.97
N SER A 43 47.58 -33.81 9.69
CA SER A 43 46.60 -34.56 10.52
C SER A 43 45.20 -33.93 10.47
N ASN A 44 44.10 -34.65 10.25
CA ASN A 44 43.78 -36.01 10.61
C ASN A 44 42.78 -36.62 9.60
N LYS A 45 42.85 -37.95 9.41
CA LYS A 45 42.10 -38.75 8.45
C LYS A 45 40.83 -39.26 9.13
N GLN A 46 39.68 -38.64 8.86
CA GLN A 46 38.37 -39.27 9.08
C GLN A 46 37.46 -38.94 7.90
N THR A 47 37.25 -39.97 7.11
CA THR A 47 36.39 -40.02 5.93
C THR A 47 34.96 -40.22 6.41
N ALA A 48 34.11 -39.21 6.29
CA ALA A 48 32.66 -39.37 6.32
C ALA A 48 32.18 -39.48 4.87
N PRO A 49 31.55 -40.59 4.43
CA PRO A 49 30.85 -40.60 3.17
C PRO A 49 29.48 -39.93 3.35
N SER A 50 29.36 -38.74 2.77
CA SER A 50 28.09 -38.16 2.33
C SER A 50 27.47 -39.10 1.30
N GLN A 51 26.38 -39.78 1.67
CA GLN A 51 25.47 -40.42 0.72
C GLN A 51 24.32 -39.47 0.44
N ALA A 52 24.52 -38.61 -0.55
CA ALA A 52 23.46 -38.10 -1.39
C ALA A 52 23.55 -38.85 -2.72
N GLU A 53 22.95 -40.04 -2.79
CA GLU A 53 22.67 -40.75 -4.03
C GLU A 53 21.16 -40.99 -4.09
N SER A 54 20.42 -39.94 -4.46
CA SER A 54 19.12 -40.13 -5.08
C SER A 54 19.37 -40.50 -6.54
N GLY A 55 18.93 -41.69 -6.93
CA GLY A 55 18.77 -42.06 -8.34
C GLY A 55 19.93 -42.82 -8.97
N ASN A 56 20.36 -43.94 -8.38
CA ASN A 56 20.90 -45.05 -9.16
C ASN A 56 20.34 -46.35 -8.58
N LYS A 57 19.26 -46.86 -9.17
CA LYS A 57 18.91 -48.27 -9.02
C LYS A 57 20.02 -49.06 -9.71
N SER A 58 21.04 -49.47 -8.96
CA SER A 58 21.98 -50.47 -9.41
C SER A 58 21.17 -51.75 -9.66
N VAL A 59 20.92 -52.05 -10.93
CA VAL A 59 20.45 -53.35 -11.36
C VAL A 59 21.61 -54.31 -11.12
N LEU A 60 21.71 -54.83 -9.91
CA LEU A 60 22.59 -55.96 -9.61
C LEU A 60 22.13 -57.12 -10.49
N THR A 61 23.07 -57.82 -11.09
CA THR A 61 22.72 -59.01 -11.87
C THR A 61 22.11 -60.04 -10.92
N GLN A 62 21.10 -60.81 -11.37
CA GLN A 62 20.43 -61.83 -10.53
C GLN A 62 21.42 -62.78 -9.83
N LYS A 63 22.60 -62.98 -10.41
CA LYS A 63 23.69 -63.81 -9.87
C LYS A 63 24.39 -63.17 -8.66
N GLU A 64 24.58 -61.86 -8.66
CA GLU A 64 25.18 -61.11 -7.55
C GLU A 64 24.23 -61.01 -6.36
N GLU A 65 22.93 -60.78 -6.63
CA GLU A 65 21.90 -60.82 -5.60
C GLU A 65 21.83 -62.21 -4.95
N ALA A 66 21.84 -63.28 -5.74
CA ALA A 66 21.84 -64.65 -5.22
C ALA A 66 23.09 -64.95 -4.36
N ALA A 67 24.27 -64.48 -4.77
CA ALA A 67 25.51 -64.64 -3.99
C ALA A 67 25.46 -63.84 -2.67
N PHE A 68 24.94 -62.60 -2.71
CA PHE A 68 24.72 -61.78 -1.53
C PHE A 68 23.77 -62.44 -0.53
N TRP A 69 22.62 -62.94 -0.98
CA TRP A 69 21.67 -63.63 -0.12
C TRP A 69 22.24 -64.93 0.45
N LYS A 70 23.01 -65.69 -0.35
CA LYS A 70 23.69 -66.91 0.13
C LYS A 70 24.73 -66.60 1.20
N GLN A 71 25.51 -65.53 1.04
CA GLN A 71 26.48 -65.09 2.04
C GLN A 71 25.78 -64.61 3.32
N LYS A 72 24.67 -63.86 3.17
CA LYS A 72 23.87 -63.39 4.31
C LYS A 72 23.26 -64.55 5.07
N ALA A 73 22.66 -65.53 4.39
CA ALA A 73 22.13 -66.77 4.97
C ALA A 73 23.21 -67.57 5.71
N ALA A 74 24.42 -67.69 5.16
CA ALA A 74 25.53 -68.35 5.85
C ALA A 74 25.96 -67.62 7.14
N ARG A 75 25.80 -66.29 7.21
CA ARG A 75 26.01 -65.51 8.44
C ARG A 75 24.87 -65.73 9.45
N TYR A 76 23.62 -65.85 8.99
CA TYR A 76 22.47 -66.19 9.84
C TYR A 76 22.64 -67.52 10.57
N VAL A 77 23.18 -68.53 9.89
CA VAL A 77 23.43 -69.85 10.49
C VAL A 77 24.54 -69.79 11.55
N LYS A 78 25.53 -68.89 11.38
CA LYS A 78 26.66 -68.75 12.29
C LYS A 78 26.29 -67.97 13.56
N ASP A 79 25.62 -66.83 13.43
CA ASP A 79 25.34 -65.91 14.54
C ASP A 79 23.91 -65.32 14.47
N PRO A 80 22.87 -66.07 14.87
CA PRO A 80 21.48 -65.62 14.75
C PRO A 80 21.14 -64.42 15.65
N LEU A 81 21.80 -64.29 16.81
CA LEU A 81 21.51 -63.23 17.78
C LEU A 81 21.99 -61.85 17.31
N ASN A 82 23.14 -61.78 16.64
CA ASN A 82 23.70 -60.52 16.18
C ASN A 82 22.83 -59.90 15.07
N LEU A 83 22.33 -60.73 14.16
CA LEU A 83 21.44 -60.28 13.09
C LEU A 83 20.05 -59.90 13.59
N LYS A 84 19.54 -60.58 14.64
CA LYS A 84 18.31 -60.15 15.30
C LYS A 84 18.46 -58.74 15.87
N ARG A 85 19.58 -58.46 16.54
CA ARG A 85 19.88 -57.11 17.05
C ARG A 85 19.98 -56.08 15.93
N GLU A 86 20.63 -56.42 14.82
CA GLU A 86 20.72 -55.51 13.65
C GLU A 86 19.34 -55.23 13.06
N ILE A 87 18.45 -56.22 12.98
CA ILE A 87 17.07 -56.04 12.53
C ILE A 87 16.29 -55.14 13.50
N GLU A 88 16.44 -55.33 14.81
CA GLU A 88 15.79 -54.48 15.83
C GLU A 88 16.27 -53.02 15.70
N ILE A 89 17.58 -52.78 15.55
CA ILE A 89 18.15 -51.45 15.32
C ILE A 89 17.57 -50.81 14.05
N LEU A 90 17.53 -51.55 12.94
CA LEU A 90 16.97 -51.04 11.69
C LEU A 90 15.46 -50.75 11.80
N GLN A 91 14.73 -51.55 12.58
CA GLN A 91 13.31 -51.31 12.84
C GLN A 91 13.11 -50.03 13.65
N GLU A 92 13.92 -49.80 14.69
CA GLU A 92 13.92 -48.55 15.47
C GLU A 92 14.28 -47.34 14.58
N GLU A 93 15.28 -47.47 13.71
CA GLU A 93 15.65 -46.42 12.75
C GLU A 93 14.51 -46.09 11.78
N VAL A 94 13.84 -47.11 11.23
CA VAL A 94 12.68 -46.89 10.35
C VAL A 94 11.54 -46.20 11.11
N LEU A 95 11.28 -46.56 12.36
CA LEU A 95 10.25 -45.92 13.17
C LEU A 95 10.58 -44.46 13.48
N THR A 96 11.82 -44.18 13.87
CA THR A 96 12.27 -42.80 14.14
C THR A 96 12.22 -41.93 12.89
N LEU A 97 12.65 -42.46 11.74
CA LEU A 97 12.54 -41.74 10.45
C LEU A 97 11.09 -41.49 10.05
N LYS A 98 10.18 -42.45 10.28
CA LYS A 98 8.75 -42.25 10.03
C LYS A 98 8.17 -41.13 10.89
N GLN A 99 8.48 -41.13 12.19
CA GLN A 99 8.04 -40.07 13.11
C GLN A 99 8.61 -38.71 12.73
N ALA A 100 9.88 -38.65 12.31
CA ALA A 100 10.51 -37.42 11.85
C ALA A 100 9.85 -36.90 10.57
N ASN A 101 9.55 -37.76 9.60
CA ASN A 101 8.82 -37.38 8.38
C ASN A 101 7.42 -36.87 8.70
N GLU A 102 6.68 -37.56 9.57
CA GLU A 102 5.34 -37.14 10.00
C GLU A 102 5.35 -35.79 10.72
N SER A 103 6.36 -35.55 11.58
CA SER A 103 6.56 -34.24 12.22
C SER A 103 6.94 -33.14 11.23
N MET A 104 7.73 -33.45 10.19
CA MET A 104 8.11 -32.48 9.17
C MET A 104 6.93 -32.16 8.25
N GLU A 105 6.13 -33.17 7.91
CA GLU A 105 4.93 -33.02 7.07
C GLU A 105 3.88 -32.17 7.78
N SER A 106 3.57 -32.48 9.05
CA SER A 106 2.64 -31.67 9.87
C SER A 106 3.13 -30.24 10.09
N GLN A 107 4.41 -30.03 10.43
CA GLN A 107 4.95 -28.67 10.56
C GLN A 107 4.89 -27.88 9.25
N SER A 108 5.11 -28.56 8.11
CA SER A 108 5.06 -27.90 6.82
C SER A 108 3.65 -27.47 6.43
N ASP A 109 2.63 -28.28 6.76
CA ASP A 109 1.24 -27.96 6.45
C ASP A 109 0.70 -26.86 7.36
N ASP A 110 0.99 -26.90 8.65
CA ASP A 110 0.58 -25.84 9.59
C ASP A 110 1.21 -24.49 9.23
N GLN A 111 2.51 -24.48 8.89
CA GLN A 111 3.20 -23.26 8.45
C GLN A 111 2.62 -22.72 7.15
N ARG A 112 2.38 -23.59 6.17
CA ARG A 112 1.74 -23.20 4.90
C ARG A 112 0.34 -22.64 5.14
N MET A 113 -0.46 -23.27 5.98
CA MET A 113 -1.80 -22.80 6.31
C MET A 113 -1.78 -21.42 6.94
N MET A 114 -0.88 -21.17 7.90
CA MET A 114 -0.71 -19.83 8.49
C MET A 114 -0.27 -18.78 7.47
N GLU A 115 0.63 -19.13 6.55
CA GLU A 115 1.04 -18.23 5.45
C GLU A 115 -0.12 -17.93 4.51
N TYR A 116 -0.92 -18.93 4.13
CA TYR A 116 -2.12 -18.74 3.31
C TYR A 116 -3.15 -17.85 3.98
N ASP A 117 -3.44 -18.06 5.26
CA ASP A 117 -4.38 -17.22 6.02
C ASP A 117 -3.90 -15.78 6.14
N SER A 118 -2.59 -15.59 6.37
CA SER A 118 -1.97 -14.27 6.40
C SER A 118 -2.09 -13.55 5.05
N LEU A 119 -1.80 -14.24 3.95
CA LEU A 119 -1.92 -13.72 2.59
C LEU A 119 -3.38 -13.38 2.24
N LEU A 120 -4.32 -14.25 2.62
CA LEU A 120 -5.75 -14.02 2.41
C LEU A 120 -6.22 -12.77 3.14
N SER A 121 -5.83 -12.61 4.41
CA SER A 121 -6.15 -11.42 5.20
C SER A 121 -5.57 -10.14 4.58
N ALA A 122 -4.33 -10.19 4.08
CA ALA A 122 -3.69 -9.07 3.41
C ALA A 122 -4.42 -8.67 2.12
N LEU A 123 -4.86 -9.64 1.31
CA LEU A 123 -5.65 -9.39 0.09
C LEU A 123 -6.99 -8.72 0.42
N GLU A 124 -7.72 -9.23 1.42
CA GLU A 124 -8.98 -8.63 1.85
C GLU A 124 -8.82 -7.17 2.30
N MET A 125 -7.73 -6.88 3.04
CA MET A 125 -7.42 -5.51 3.46
C MET A 125 -7.16 -4.59 2.26
N GLN A 126 -6.39 -5.05 1.27
CA GLN A 126 -6.12 -4.28 0.06
C GLN A 126 -7.38 -4.04 -0.76
N GLU A 127 -8.26 -5.03 -0.89
CA GLU A 127 -9.55 -4.86 -1.56
C GLU A 127 -10.43 -3.81 -0.87
N LYS A 128 -10.49 -3.83 0.46
CA LYS A 128 -11.21 -2.82 1.24
C LYS A 128 -10.64 -1.41 1.00
N GLN A 129 -9.31 -1.27 0.98
CA GLN A 129 -8.65 0.00 0.68
C GLN A 129 -8.96 0.50 -0.74
N LEU A 130 -8.91 -0.39 -1.74
CA LEU A 130 -9.25 -0.05 -3.13
C LEU A 130 -10.71 0.38 -3.27
N LYS A 131 -11.64 -0.28 -2.57
CA LYS A 131 -13.05 0.11 -2.55
C LYS A 131 -13.23 1.52 -1.96
N LEU A 132 -12.59 1.81 -0.83
CA LEU A 132 -12.62 3.15 -0.23
C LEU A 132 -12.03 4.22 -1.16
N TRP A 133 -10.93 3.91 -1.84
CA TRP A 133 -10.30 4.84 -2.78
C TRP A 133 -11.20 5.11 -3.99
N ARG A 134 -11.84 4.08 -4.54
CA ARG A 134 -12.84 4.22 -5.62
C ARG A 134 -14.03 5.07 -5.20
N GLN A 135 -14.54 4.89 -3.98
CA GLN A 135 -15.64 5.71 -3.44
C GLN A 135 -15.24 7.20 -3.36
N LYS A 136 -14.08 7.49 -2.77
CA LYS A 136 -13.57 8.87 -2.69
C LYS A 136 -13.38 9.51 -4.06
N ASN A 137 -12.83 8.76 -5.03
CA ASN A 137 -12.68 9.28 -6.39
C ASN A 137 -14.03 9.51 -7.08
N ALA A 138 -15.01 8.64 -6.86
CA ALA A 138 -16.35 8.83 -7.40
C ALA A 138 -17.04 10.06 -6.77
N GLU A 139 -16.85 10.31 -5.47
CA GLU A 139 -17.33 11.51 -4.79
C GLU A 139 -16.67 12.78 -5.34
N LEU A 140 -15.35 12.76 -5.52
CA LEU A 140 -14.61 13.87 -6.12
C LEU A 140 -15.08 14.12 -7.55
N ALA A 141 -15.27 13.08 -8.37
CA ALA A 141 -15.79 13.21 -9.73
C ALA A 141 -17.19 13.84 -9.76
N ARG A 142 -18.09 13.41 -8.86
CA ARG A 142 -19.42 14.02 -8.72
C ARG A 142 -19.33 15.48 -8.27
N ALA A 143 -18.43 15.80 -7.34
CA ALA A 143 -18.22 17.17 -6.90
C ALA A 143 -17.68 18.04 -8.05
N THR A 144 -16.73 17.55 -8.84
CA THR A 144 -16.22 18.30 -10.01
C THR A 144 -17.28 18.48 -11.08
N GLU A 145 -18.11 17.47 -11.32
CA GLU A 145 -19.23 17.57 -12.26
C GLU A 145 -20.26 18.60 -11.78
N ALA A 146 -20.62 18.59 -10.48
CA ALA A 146 -21.49 19.58 -9.89
C ALA A 146 -20.92 21.01 -9.99
N LYS A 147 -19.59 21.17 -9.81
CA LYS A 147 -18.91 22.44 -10.03
C LYS A 147 -18.98 22.89 -11.49
N SER A 148 -18.77 21.98 -12.45
CA SER A 148 -18.87 22.31 -13.88
C SER A 148 -20.30 22.71 -14.28
N LYS A 149 -21.33 22.00 -13.81
CA LYS A 149 -22.73 22.36 -14.04
C LYS A 149 -23.11 23.71 -13.43
N ALA A 150 -22.56 24.01 -12.24
CA ALA A 150 -22.73 25.33 -11.63
C ALA A 150 -22.08 26.43 -12.48
N ALA A 151 -20.88 26.19 -13.00
CA ALA A 151 -20.21 27.12 -13.91
C ALA A 151 -21.01 27.33 -15.22
N GLU A 152 -21.55 26.26 -15.82
CA GLU A 152 -22.41 26.34 -17.01
C GLU A 152 -23.68 27.17 -16.77
N SER A 153 -24.26 27.10 -15.56
CA SER A 153 -25.41 27.93 -15.18
C SER A 153 -25.07 29.41 -14.90
N GLY A 154 -23.81 29.84 -15.10
CA GLY A 154 -23.35 31.19 -14.83
C GLY A 154 -23.20 31.52 -13.35
N LEU A 155 -23.35 30.53 -12.47
CA LEU A 155 -23.24 30.68 -11.01
C LEU A 155 -21.77 30.54 -10.59
N LYS A 156 -21.05 31.66 -10.53
CA LYS A 156 -19.65 31.69 -10.08
C LYS A 156 -19.56 31.42 -8.57
N GLN A 157 -18.66 30.52 -8.17
CA GLN A 157 -18.53 30.12 -6.75
C GLN A 157 -18.03 31.29 -5.89
N GLY A 158 -18.77 31.60 -4.83
CA GLY A 158 -18.40 32.62 -3.84
C GLY A 158 -18.83 34.05 -4.17
N LEU A 159 -19.26 34.33 -5.41
CA LEU A 159 -19.69 35.66 -5.83
C LEU A 159 -21.17 35.88 -5.51
N ILE A 160 -21.45 36.88 -4.68
CA ILE A 160 -22.80 37.27 -4.29
C ILE A 160 -22.95 38.77 -4.51
N PHE A 161 -23.99 39.18 -5.21
CA PHE A 161 -24.38 40.58 -5.35
C PHE A 161 -25.39 40.92 -4.26
N ARG A 162 -25.11 41.98 -3.50
CA ARG A 162 -26.03 42.53 -2.49
C ARG A 162 -26.41 43.96 -2.88
N LEU A 163 -27.63 44.38 -2.59
CA LEU A 163 -27.99 45.79 -2.76
C LEU A 163 -27.66 46.55 -1.48
N LYS A 164 -26.83 47.58 -1.59
CA LYS A 164 -26.53 48.52 -0.52
C LYS A 164 -27.37 49.77 -0.75
N MET A 165 -28.14 50.17 0.26
CA MET A 165 -28.83 51.46 0.25
C MET A 165 -28.10 52.41 1.20
N GLU A 166 -27.64 53.53 0.64
CA GLU A 166 -27.12 54.62 1.45
C GLU A 166 -28.30 55.45 1.95
N SER A 167 -28.28 55.72 3.25
CA SER A 167 -29.26 56.58 3.90
C SER A 167 -28.67 57.97 4.05
N ASP A 168 -29.35 58.98 3.53
CA ASP A 168 -28.95 60.39 3.70
C ASP A 168 -28.93 60.83 5.19
N ALA A 169 -29.55 60.04 6.07
CA ALA A 169 -29.71 60.32 7.49
C ALA A 169 -28.60 59.74 8.40
N GLY A 170 -27.52 59.16 7.86
CA GLY A 170 -26.34 58.76 8.65
C GLY A 170 -25.55 57.56 8.11
N PRO A 171 -24.48 57.12 8.81
CA PRO A 171 -23.48 56.17 8.31
C PRO A 171 -23.96 54.71 8.24
N ARG A 172 -25.27 54.44 8.35
CA ARG A 172 -25.83 53.09 8.34
C ARG A 172 -26.25 52.72 6.92
N ALA A 173 -25.38 51.99 6.24
CA ALA A 173 -25.73 51.33 4.99
C ALA A 173 -26.54 50.07 5.29
N PHE A 174 -27.68 49.91 4.63
CA PHE A 174 -28.52 48.72 4.75
C PHE A 174 -28.27 47.80 3.55
N LEU A 175 -28.02 46.52 3.82
CA LEU A 175 -27.86 45.50 2.80
C LEU A 175 -29.20 44.77 2.60
N PHE A 176 -29.66 44.71 1.35
CA PHE A 176 -30.90 44.08 0.94
C PHE A 176 -30.64 42.99 -0.07
N GLY A 177 -31.13 41.79 0.27
CA GLY A 177 -31.12 40.64 -0.60
C GLY A 177 -29.71 40.11 -0.91
N GLU A 178 -29.69 38.85 -1.33
CA GLU A 178 -28.49 38.19 -1.82
C GLU A 178 -28.81 37.56 -3.16
N PHE A 179 -28.07 37.96 -4.18
CA PHE A 179 -28.28 37.53 -5.56
C PHE A 179 -27.03 36.85 -6.05
N ARG A 180 -27.18 35.74 -6.76
CA ARG A 180 -26.02 35.04 -7.36
C ARG A 180 -25.61 35.62 -8.72
N THR A 181 -26.48 36.40 -9.35
CA THR A 181 -26.26 37.03 -10.64
C THR A 181 -26.49 38.53 -10.54
N GLU A 182 -25.72 39.31 -11.30
CA GLU A 182 -25.87 40.76 -11.39
C GLU A 182 -27.23 41.15 -11.98
N GLU A 183 -27.68 40.42 -13.01
CA GLU A 183 -28.99 40.62 -13.63
C GLU A 183 -30.15 40.45 -12.64
N GLY A 184 -30.07 39.47 -11.74
CA GLY A 184 -31.07 39.26 -10.69
C GLY A 184 -31.10 40.44 -9.71
N ALA A 185 -29.93 40.92 -9.30
CA ALA A 185 -29.82 42.10 -8.45
C ALA A 185 -30.37 43.36 -9.14
N GLU A 186 -30.14 43.53 -10.45
CA GLU A 186 -30.70 44.64 -11.22
C GLU A 186 -32.22 44.58 -11.34
N GLN A 187 -32.79 43.40 -11.62
CA GLN A 187 -34.23 43.22 -11.69
C GLN A 187 -34.89 43.57 -10.34
N PHE A 188 -34.29 43.11 -9.24
CA PHE A 188 -34.75 43.45 -7.90
C PHE A 188 -34.62 44.96 -7.61
N ARG A 189 -33.50 45.58 -7.97
CA ARG A 189 -33.32 47.04 -7.87
C ARG A 189 -34.42 47.78 -8.64
N LYS A 190 -34.72 47.37 -9.87
CA LYS A 190 -35.79 47.94 -10.70
C LYS A 190 -37.16 47.77 -10.04
N GLN A 191 -37.43 46.63 -9.41
CA GLN A 191 -38.67 46.41 -8.64
C GLN A 191 -38.76 47.32 -7.42
N MET A 192 -37.68 47.46 -6.64
CA MET A 192 -37.65 48.35 -5.47
C MET A 192 -37.87 49.82 -5.85
N LEU A 193 -37.28 50.27 -6.96
CA LEU A 193 -37.52 51.59 -7.51
C LEU A 193 -38.99 51.80 -7.91
N ARG A 194 -39.66 50.78 -8.48
CA ARG A 194 -41.10 50.84 -8.81
C ARG A 194 -41.99 50.95 -7.58
N ILE A 195 -41.60 50.34 -6.47
CA ILE A 195 -42.34 50.39 -5.19
C ILE A 195 -42.17 51.76 -4.49
N GLY A 196 -41.29 52.62 -5.01
CA GLY A 196 -41.11 53.99 -4.50
C GLY A 196 -39.99 54.13 -3.47
N LEU A 197 -39.17 53.09 -3.27
CA LEU A 197 -37.90 53.23 -2.56
C LEU A 197 -36.91 53.98 -3.45
N ARG A 198 -36.93 55.31 -3.39
CA ARG A 198 -36.13 56.22 -4.24
C ARG A 198 -34.69 56.46 -3.73
N GLY A 199 -34.20 55.62 -2.81
CA GLY A 199 -32.85 55.76 -2.27
C GLY A 199 -31.76 55.45 -3.29
N GLN A 200 -30.53 55.92 -3.01
CA GLN A 200 -29.33 55.55 -3.76
C GLN A 200 -29.02 54.07 -3.47
N MET A 201 -29.63 53.18 -4.25
CA MET A 201 -29.34 51.74 -4.20
C MET A 201 -28.21 51.41 -5.17
N GLN A 202 -27.12 50.90 -4.61
CA GLN A 202 -25.95 50.43 -5.35
C GLN A 202 -25.87 48.90 -5.25
N ILE A 203 -25.60 48.25 -6.37
CA ILE A 203 -25.31 46.81 -6.39
C ILE A 203 -23.83 46.65 -6.06
N VAL A 204 -23.53 45.85 -5.04
CA VAL A 204 -22.19 45.64 -4.51
C VAL A 204 -21.85 44.15 -4.59
N PRO A 205 -20.76 43.78 -5.29
CA PRO A 205 -20.28 42.40 -5.30
C PRO A 205 -19.59 42.06 -3.97
N PHE A 206 -19.84 40.87 -3.47
CA PHE A 206 -19.19 40.27 -2.30
C PHE A 206 -18.55 38.94 -2.70
N MET A 207 -17.33 38.71 -2.19
CA MET A 207 -16.64 37.43 -2.24
C MET A 207 -16.22 37.06 -0.81
N ASP A 208 -16.57 35.86 -0.36
CA ASP A 208 -16.19 35.35 0.97
C ASP A 208 -16.51 36.31 2.13
N GLY A 209 -17.62 37.04 2.01
CA GLY A 209 -18.08 38.00 3.02
C GLY A 209 -17.43 39.38 2.97
N ARG A 210 -16.53 39.65 2.01
CA ARG A 210 -15.91 40.96 1.79
C ARG A 210 -16.45 41.65 0.54
N GLU A 211 -16.75 42.94 0.65
CA GLU A 211 -17.12 43.82 -0.47
C GLU A 211 -15.93 43.93 -1.44
N MET A 212 -16.16 43.64 -2.72
CA MET A 212 -15.15 43.78 -3.78
C MET A 212 -15.29 45.12 -4.49
N SER A 213 -14.15 45.70 -4.85
CA SER A 213 -14.13 46.84 -5.75
C SER A 213 -14.51 46.44 -7.18
N PRO A 214 -15.01 47.37 -8.02
CA PRO A 214 -15.31 47.08 -9.42
C PRO A 214 -14.10 46.60 -10.24
N GLN A 215 -12.89 47.00 -9.85
CA GLN A 215 -11.65 46.58 -10.50
C GLN A 215 -11.32 45.12 -10.16
N GLU A 216 -11.43 44.74 -8.89
CA GLU A 216 -11.26 43.36 -8.44
C GLU A 216 -12.29 42.43 -9.06
N LEU A 217 -13.56 42.87 -9.14
CA LEU A 217 -14.62 42.12 -9.81
C LEU A 217 -14.26 41.82 -11.27
N LYS A 218 -13.80 42.83 -12.02
CA LYS A 218 -13.37 42.63 -13.43
C LYS A 218 -12.22 41.63 -13.54
N GLY A 219 -11.23 41.70 -12.65
CA GLY A 219 -10.13 40.74 -12.60
C GLY A 219 -10.57 39.32 -12.24
N TYR A 220 -11.56 39.19 -11.34
CA TYR A 220 -12.14 37.90 -10.98
C TYR A 220 -12.95 37.30 -12.14
N LEU A 221 -13.74 38.12 -12.82
CA LEU A 221 -14.55 37.69 -13.96
C LEU A 221 -13.70 37.27 -15.16
N SER A 222 -12.53 37.88 -15.36
CA SER A 222 -11.61 37.52 -16.45
C SER A 222 -10.73 36.31 -16.15
N SER A 223 -10.38 36.07 -14.88
CA SER A 223 -9.54 34.94 -14.47
C SER A 223 -10.30 33.62 -14.33
N ASN A 224 -11.60 33.69 -14.05
CA ASN A 224 -12.51 32.53 -14.02
C ASN A 224 -13.61 32.72 -15.08
N PRO A 225 -13.31 32.49 -16.37
CA PRO A 225 -14.31 32.53 -17.45
C PRO A 225 -15.41 31.48 -17.24
#